data_AF-A0A2C5YG20-F1
#
_entry.id   AF-A0A2C5YG20-F1
#
_cell.length_a   1.000
_cell.length_b   1.000
_cell.length_c   1.000
_cell.angle_alpha   90.00
_cell.angle_beta   90.00
_cell.angle_gamma   90.00
#
_symmetry.space_group_name_H-M   'P 1'
#
loop_
_entity.id
_entity.type
_entity.pdbx_description
1 polymer ?
#
loop_
_entity_poly.entity_id
_entity_poly.type
_entity_poly.pdbx_seq_one_letter_code
_entity_poly.pdbx_strand_id
1 'polypeptide(L)'
;MAPTPNLDSLLETATSLLNSLQSTLSDLQQETSSTTPQVPTSTSASPSPPDALTLTLQATTQIRHTATKLTLLHRESPQTPSLCPLITTLLSGPVPALVCAAQRCDPRTYGFRLRRELALLSGRVLSGLQGLLRSFADKHGGGGDGVQATAILWSACDGLERMASDAPAGFFISRARTGPRNPPKTTNPTTKASPPPPQPNL
;
A
#
# COMPACT_ATOMS: atom_id res chain seq x y z
N MET A 1 1.15 -2.93 38.43
CA MET A 1 0.60 -1.60 38.09
C MET A 1 1.50 -1.03 37.01
N ALA A 2 1.13 -1.20 35.74
CA ALA A 2 2.00 -0.80 34.62
C ALA A 2 2.02 0.75 34.53
N PRO A 3 3.20 1.37 34.37
CA PRO A 3 3.28 2.81 34.18
C PRO A 3 2.54 3.16 32.89
N THR A 4 1.55 4.05 32.96
CA THR A 4 0.89 4.58 31.77
C THR A 4 1.95 5.34 30.97
N PRO A 5 2.28 4.92 29.73
CA PRO A 5 3.25 5.64 28.94
C PRO A 5 2.72 7.05 28.68
N ASN A 6 3.59 8.05 28.86
CA ASN A 6 3.30 9.41 28.44
C ASN A 6 3.04 9.38 26.92
N LEU A 7 2.01 10.10 26.47
CA LEU A 7 1.57 10.07 25.08
C LEU A 7 2.72 10.47 24.13
N ASP A 8 3.57 11.42 24.54
CA ASP A 8 4.72 11.87 23.77
C ASP A 8 5.78 10.77 23.58
N SER A 9 6.11 10.01 24.63
CA SER A 9 7.08 8.91 24.53
C SER A 9 6.52 7.73 23.73
N LEU A 10 5.20 7.51 23.79
CA LEU A 10 4.52 6.53 22.96
C LEU A 10 4.56 6.92 21.48
N LEU A 11 4.31 8.20 21.17
CA LEU A 11 4.37 8.71 19.79
C LEU A 11 5.79 8.64 19.21
N GLU A 12 6.81 8.94 20.01
CA GLU A 12 8.21 8.81 19.59
C GLU A 12 8.56 7.35 19.29
N THR A 13 8.16 6.43 20.18
CA THR A 13 8.33 4.99 19.98
C THR A 13 7.59 4.51 18.73
N ALA A 14 6.35 4.96 18.53
CA ALA A 14 5.54 4.64 17.36
C ALA A 14 6.23 5.08 16.07
N THR A 15 6.73 6.31 16.05
CA THR A 15 7.41 6.92 14.91
C THR A 15 8.69 6.15 14.55
N SER A 16 9.49 5.79 15.57
CA SER A 16 10.70 4.99 15.39
C SER A 16 10.39 3.60 14.80
N LEU A 17 9.37 2.92 15.32
CA LEU A 17 8.90 1.64 14.79
C LEU A 17 8.44 1.75 13.35
N LEU A 18 7.63 2.76 13.02
CA LEU A 18 7.14 2.98 11.66
C LEU A 18 8.28 3.25 10.69
N ASN A 19 9.30 4.01 11.08
CA ASN A 19 10.48 4.26 10.26
C ASN A 19 11.27 2.95 10.01
N SER A 20 11.47 2.13 11.04
CA SER A 20 12.13 0.83 10.90
C SER A 20 11.38 -0.07 9.91
N LEU A 21 10.05 -0.15 10.05
CA LEU A 21 9.21 -0.92 9.14
C LEU A 21 9.21 -0.37 7.71
N GLN A 22 9.21 0.96 7.53
CA GLN A 22 9.37 1.58 6.20
C GLN A 22 10.71 1.23 5.56
N SER A 23 11.80 1.13 6.34
CA SER A 23 13.09 0.66 5.83
C SER A 23 12.97 -0.76 5.29
N THR A 24 12.36 -1.67 6.06
CA THR A 24 12.17 -3.06 5.60
C THR A 24 11.32 -3.17 4.34
N LEU A 25 10.28 -2.33 4.19
CA LEU A 25 9.47 -2.28 2.97
C LEU A 25 10.23 -1.68 1.79
N SER A 26 11.12 -0.73 2.04
CA SER A 26 11.98 -0.13 1.00
C SER A 26 12.99 -1.15 0.48
N ASP A 27 13.55 -1.99 1.36
CA ASP A 27 14.41 -3.10 0.96
C ASP A 27 13.66 -4.08 0.05
N LEU A 28 12.41 -4.44 0.40
CA LEU A 28 11.56 -5.29 -0.45
C LEU A 28 11.24 -4.66 -1.82
N GLN A 29 11.21 -3.34 -1.92
CA GLN A 29 11.01 -2.64 -3.20
C GLN A 29 12.29 -2.62 -4.06
N GLN A 30 13.45 -2.61 -3.41
CA GLN A 30 14.78 -2.60 -4.04
C GLN A 30 15.29 -4.01 -4.36
N GLU A 31 14.70 -5.06 -3.78
CA GLU A 31 14.98 -6.46 -4.07
C GLU A 31 14.54 -6.83 -5.51
N THR A 32 15.26 -6.28 -6.50
CA THR A 32 15.12 -6.61 -7.91
C THR A 32 15.98 -7.82 -8.19
N SER A 33 15.37 -9.01 -8.05
CA SER A 33 15.88 -10.24 -8.65
C SER A 33 17.27 -10.68 -8.20
N SER A 34 17.53 -10.85 -6.90
CA SER A 34 18.59 -11.76 -6.43
C SER A 34 18.59 -11.81 -4.91
N THR A 35 17.90 -12.81 -4.36
CA THR A 35 18.27 -13.60 -3.18
C THR A 35 17.02 -14.33 -2.73
N THR A 36 17.04 -15.65 -2.87
CA THR A 36 16.06 -16.53 -2.26
C THR A 36 16.09 -16.31 -0.74
N PRO A 37 15.02 -15.85 -0.09
CA PRO A 37 14.93 -15.94 1.35
C PRO A 37 14.72 -17.43 1.67
N GLN A 38 15.72 -18.05 2.27
CA GLN A 38 15.61 -19.39 2.83
C GLN A 38 14.64 -19.30 4.02
N VAL A 39 13.37 -19.59 3.78
CA VAL A 39 12.39 -19.76 4.86
C VAL A 39 12.77 -21.06 5.60
N PRO A 40 12.96 -21.05 6.93
CA PRO A 40 13.08 -22.30 7.67
C PRO A 40 11.76 -23.06 7.52
N THR A 41 11.83 -24.22 6.87
CA THR A 41 10.76 -25.22 6.84
C THR A 41 10.52 -25.72 8.26
N SER A 42 9.60 -25.07 8.98
CA SER A 42 8.98 -25.66 10.16
C SER A 42 7.80 -26.50 9.70
N THR A 43 8.05 -27.81 9.63
CA THR A 43 7.04 -28.87 9.57
C THR A 43 6.04 -28.67 10.72
N SER A 44 4.81 -28.27 10.41
CA SER A 44 3.68 -28.50 11.29
C SER A 44 2.39 -28.54 10.48
N ALA A 45 1.66 -29.64 10.61
CA ALA A 45 0.42 -29.91 9.92
C ALA A 45 -0.74 -29.11 10.55
N SER A 46 -1.22 -28.03 9.92
CA SER A 46 -2.56 -27.44 10.08
C SER A 46 -2.74 -26.19 9.19
N PRO A 47 -3.96 -25.61 9.08
CA PRO A 47 -4.68 -25.30 7.83
C PRO A 47 -3.91 -24.35 6.89
N SER A 48 -4.24 -24.39 5.60
CA SER A 48 -3.61 -23.58 4.53
C SER A 48 -3.19 -22.19 5.03
N PRO A 49 -1.93 -21.77 4.84
CA PRO A 49 -1.46 -20.49 5.33
C PRO A 49 -2.40 -19.38 4.82
N PRO A 50 -2.77 -18.39 5.67
CA PRO A 50 -3.63 -17.31 5.24
C PRO A 50 -2.98 -16.61 4.04
N ASP A 51 -3.73 -16.52 2.95
CA ASP A 51 -3.31 -15.84 1.73
C ASP A 51 -2.83 -14.43 2.10
N ALA A 52 -1.64 -14.04 1.65
CA ALA A 52 -1.04 -12.74 1.94
C ALA A 52 -2.01 -11.57 1.65
N LEU A 53 -2.89 -11.73 0.66
CA LEU A 53 -3.91 -10.75 0.31
C LEU A 53 -5.03 -10.66 1.36
N THR A 54 -5.49 -11.80 1.88
CA THR A 54 -6.50 -11.83 2.95
C THR A 54 -5.98 -11.22 4.24
N LEU A 55 -4.71 -11.48 4.58
CA LEU A 55 -4.04 -10.87 5.72
C LEU A 55 -3.92 -9.34 5.54
N THR A 56 -3.55 -8.91 4.33
CA THR A 56 -3.49 -7.48 3.97
C THR A 56 -4.85 -6.80 4.15
N LEU A 57 -5.94 -7.41 3.68
CA LEU A 57 -7.29 -6.88 3.82
C LEU A 57 -7.74 -6.75 5.28
N GLN A 58 -7.49 -7.78 6.09
CA GLN A 58 -7.82 -7.78 7.51
C GLN A 58 -7.05 -6.68 8.25
N ALA A 59 -5.74 -6.59 8.02
CA ALA A 59 -4.90 -5.54 8.61
C ALA A 59 -5.38 -4.14 8.18
N THR A 60 -5.70 -3.95 6.90
CA THR A 60 -6.17 -2.67 6.37
C THR A 60 -7.49 -2.23 7.01
N THR A 61 -8.45 -3.15 7.11
CA THR A 61 -9.76 -2.90 7.76
C THR A 61 -9.58 -2.49 9.22
N GLN A 62 -8.69 -3.17 9.94
CA GLN A 62 -8.40 -2.85 11.33
C GLN A 62 -7.70 -1.49 11.48
N ILE A 63 -6.77 -1.13 10.57
CA ILE A 63 -6.15 0.20 10.52
C ILE A 63 -7.21 1.26 10.30
N ARG A 64 -8.12 1.08 9.34
CA ARG A 64 -9.22 2.03 9.07
C ARG A 64 -10.11 2.22 10.28
N HIS A 65 -10.55 1.12 10.90
CA HIS A 65 -11.38 1.18 12.10
C HIS A 65 -10.69 1.95 13.23
N THR A 66 -9.42 1.63 13.49
CA THR A 66 -8.65 2.26 14.56
C THR A 66 -8.33 3.72 14.26
N ALA A 67 -7.96 4.05 13.02
CA ALA A 67 -7.70 5.41 12.57
C ALA A 67 -8.96 6.29 12.64
N THR A 68 -10.11 5.75 12.27
CA THR A 68 -11.40 6.46 12.37
C THR A 68 -11.71 6.79 13.84
N LYS A 69 -11.54 5.81 14.74
CA LYS A 69 -11.69 6.05 16.18
C LYS A 69 -10.71 7.11 16.69
N LEU A 70 -9.46 7.07 16.26
CA LEU A 70 -8.45 8.07 16.62
C LEU A 70 -8.85 9.47 16.15
N THR A 71 -9.29 9.64 14.89
CA THR A 71 -9.73 10.95 14.36
C THR A 71 -10.97 11.47 15.08
N LEU A 72 -11.92 10.60 15.45
CA LEU A 72 -13.09 10.99 16.24
C LEU A 72 -12.69 11.48 17.62
N LEU A 73 -11.84 10.73 18.33
CA LEU A 73 -11.33 11.12 19.66
C LEU A 73 -10.52 12.42 19.60
N HIS A 74 -9.78 12.66 18.52
CA HIS A 74 -9.07 13.91 18.31
C HIS A 74 -10.01 15.13 18.30
N ARG A 75 -11.17 14.99 17.63
CA ARG A 75 -12.13 16.08 17.43
C ARG A 75 -12.99 16.35 18.66
N GLU A 76 -13.36 15.32 19.42
CA GLU A 76 -14.36 15.42 20.50
C GLU A 76 -13.78 15.96 21.81
N SER A 77 -12.53 15.64 22.11
CA SER A 77 -11.59 16.30 23.03
C SER A 77 -10.52 15.26 23.37
N PRO A 78 -9.23 15.62 23.45
CA PRO A 78 -8.15 14.67 23.68
C PRO A 78 -8.16 14.24 25.15
N GLN A 79 -9.13 13.40 25.54
CA GLN A 79 -9.02 12.64 26.76
C GLN A 79 -7.91 11.60 26.53
N THR A 80 -6.70 11.98 26.94
CA THR A 80 -5.47 11.19 26.95
C THR A 80 -5.62 9.70 27.35
N PRO A 81 -6.51 9.28 28.28
CA PRO A 81 -6.58 7.85 28.65
C PRO A 81 -7.01 6.91 27.52
N SER A 82 -7.74 7.37 26.49
CA SER A 82 -8.26 6.50 25.43
C SER A 82 -7.36 6.42 24.19
N LEU A 83 -6.42 7.36 24.00
CA LEU A 83 -5.52 7.39 22.84
C LEU A 83 -4.36 6.39 22.97
N CYS A 84 -3.71 6.35 24.14
CA CYS A 84 -2.57 5.45 24.38
C CYS A 84 -2.87 3.97 24.06
N PRO A 85 -3.97 3.36 24.55
CA PRO A 85 -4.27 1.95 24.24
C PRO A 85 -4.61 1.71 22.77
N LEU A 86 -5.15 2.70 22.05
CA LEU A 86 -5.44 2.56 20.62
C LEU A 86 -4.14 2.60 19.79
N ILE A 87 -3.22 3.50 20.13
CA ILE A 87 -1.91 3.61 19.46
C ILE A 87 -1.10 2.34 19.70
N THR A 88 -1.05 1.81 20.93
CA THR A 88 -0.35 0.55 21.22
C THR A 88 -0.99 -0.63 20.49
N THR A 89 -2.32 -0.73 20.47
CA THR A 89 -3.04 -1.78 19.71
C THR A 89 -2.67 -1.75 18.24
N LEU A 90 -2.56 -0.54 17.67
CA LEU A 90 -2.23 -0.33 16.27
C LEU A 90 -0.78 -0.75 15.96
N LEU A 91 0.16 -0.45 16.87
CA LEU A 91 1.58 -0.80 16.72
C LEU A 91 1.87 -2.28 16.93
N SER A 92 1.16 -2.94 17.84
CA SER A 92 1.41 -4.36 18.15
C SER A 92 0.74 -5.33 17.19
N GLY A 93 -0.34 -4.93 16.50
CA GLY A 93 -1.16 -5.84 15.68
C GLY A 93 -1.10 -5.53 14.19
N PRO A 94 -1.90 -4.58 13.71
CA PRO A 94 -2.17 -4.43 12.29
C PRO A 94 -0.99 -3.89 11.48
N VAL A 95 -0.14 -3.03 12.06
CA VAL A 95 1.06 -2.50 11.39
C VAL A 95 2.09 -3.59 11.07
N PRO A 96 2.57 -4.40 12.04
CA PRO A 96 3.50 -5.48 11.74
C PRO A 96 2.84 -6.58 10.89
N ALA A 97 1.53 -6.81 11.04
CA ALA A 97 0.78 -7.73 10.18
C ALA A 97 0.83 -7.31 8.69
N LEU A 98 0.71 -6.02 8.39
CA LEU A 98 0.80 -5.47 7.03
C LEU A 98 2.17 -5.75 6.39
N VAL A 99 3.24 -5.51 7.13
CA VAL A 99 4.62 -5.76 6.67
C VAL A 99 4.87 -7.25 6.50
N CYS A 100 4.37 -8.07 7.42
CA CYS A 100 4.39 -9.52 7.31
C CYS A 100 3.65 -10.02 6.06
N ALA A 101 2.54 -9.38 5.68
CA ALA A 101 1.82 -9.69 4.45
C ALA A 101 2.68 -9.40 3.22
N ALA A 102 3.38 -8.26 3.20
CA ALA A 102 4.32 -7.89 2.15
C ALA A 102 5.50 -8.87 2.01
N GLN A 103 6.02 -9.35 3.14
CA GLN A 103 7.08 -10.36 3.16
C GLN A 103 6.59 -11.75 2.71
N ARG A 104 5.36 -12.13 3.09
CA ARG A 104 4.74 -13.41 2.71
C ARG A 104 4.21 -13.44 1.27
N CYS A 105 4.13 -12.29 0.60
CA CYS A 105 3.74 -12.22 -0.80
C CYS A 105 4.86 -12.84 -1.67
N ASP A 106 4.73 -14.13 -1.98
CA ASP A 106 5.70 -14.86 -2.78
C ASP A 106 5.72 -14.33 -4.22
N PRO A 107 6.88 -13.81 -4.71
CA PRO A 107 6.99 -13.34 -6.08
C PRO A 107 6.79 -14.45 -7.12
N ARG A 108 6.90 -15.73 -6.75
CA ARG A 108 6.65 -16.88 -7.64
C ARG A 108 5.16 -17.11 -7.87
N THR A 109 4.34 -16.86 -6.85
CA THR A 109 2.89 -17.11 -6.87
C THR A 109 2.11 -15.92 -7.40
N TYR A 110 2.50 -14.70 -6.99
CA TYR A 110 1.77 -13.47 -7.30
C TYR A 110 2.51 -12.52 -8.26
N GLY A 111 3.79 -12.80 -8.54
CA GLY A 111 4.64 -11.97 -9.38
C GLY A 111 5.36 -10.86 -8.62
N PHE A 112 6.60 -10.58 -9.03
CA PHE A 112 7.44 -9.51 -8.46
C PHE A 112 6.78 -8.13 -8.47
N ARG A 113 5.94 -7.85 -9.47
CA ARG A 113 5.23 -6.57 -9.57
C ARG A 113 4.19 -6.42 -8.46
N LEU A 114 3.45 -7.48 -8.11
CA LEU A 114 2.45 -7.40 -7.05
C LEU A 114 3.13 -7.24 -5.68
N ARG A 115 4.19 -8.01 -5.40
CA ARG A 115 4.98 -7.88 -4.17
C ARG A 115 5.49 -6.44 -3.98
N ARG A 116 6.05 -5.84 -5.03
CA ARG A 116 6.57 -4.47 -4.99
C ARG A 116 5.48 -3.42 -4.78
N GLU A 117 4.36 -3.54 -5.48
CA GLU A 117 3.23 -2.60 -5.34
C GLU A 117 2.57 -2.73 -3.96
N LEU A 118 2.47 -3.95 -3.42
CA LEU A 118 1.99 -4.20 -2.08
C LEU A 118 2.92 -3.59 -1.02
N ALA A 119 4.24 -3.71 -1.18
CA ALA A 119 5.21 -3.04 -0.33
C ALA A 119 5.13 -1.50 -0.44
N LEU A 120 4.90 -0.95 -1.64
CA LEU A 120 4.74 0.49 -1.88
C LEU A 120 3.49 1.04 -1.20
N LEU A 121 2.34 0.40 -1.42
CA LEU A 121 1.07 0.79 -0.80
C LEU A 121 1.12 0.64 0.71
N SER A 122 1.74 -0.43 1.22
CA SER A 122 1.97 -0.61 2.65
C SER A 122 2.81 0.52 3.23
N GLY A 123 3.88 0.94 2.53
CA GLY A 123 4.69 2.10 2.93
C GLY A 123 3.90 3.41 2.99
N ARG A 124 2.97 3.62 2.04
CA ARG A 124 2.06 4.79 2.06
C ARG A 124 1.08 4.76 3.23
N VAL A 125 0.59 3.58 3.62
CA VAL A 125 -0.24 3.43 4.82
C VAL A 125 0.57 3.79 6.08
N LEU A 126 1.82 3.33 6.18
CA LEU A 126 2.69 3.66 7.31
C LEU A 126 3.01 5.16 7.37
N SER A 127 3.26 5.81 6.24
CA SER A 127 3.55 7.26 6.21
C SER A 127 2.32 8.11 6.53
N GLY A 128 1.13 7.72 6.03
CA GLY A 128 -0.13 8.39 6.39
C GLY A 128 -0.43 8.26 7.89
N LEU A 129 -0.20 7.07 8.47
CA LEU A 129 -0.34 6.84 9.89
C LEU A 129 0.66 7.67 10.71
N GLN A 130 1.91 7.79 10.27
CA GLN A 130 2.92 8.62 10.92
C GLN A 130 2.53 10.11 10.91
N GLY A 131 1.96 10.59 9.80
CA GLY A 131 1.40 11.95 9.72
C GLY A 131 0.25 12.16 10.70
N LEU A 132 -0.62 11.16 10.83
CA LEU A 132 -1.74 11.20 11.76
C LEU A 132 -1.25 11.21 13.22
N LEU A 133 -0.27 10.36 13.56
CA LEU A 133 0.38 10.35 14.87
C LEU A 133 1.07 11.68 15.20
N ARG A 134 1.70 12.33 14.22
CA ARG A 134 2.31 13.66 14.39
C ARG A 134 1.27 14.74 14.69
N SER A 135 0.10 14.66 14.05
CA SER A 135 -1.00 15.60 14.34
C SER A 135 -1.54 15.48 15.78
N PHE A 136 -1.34 14.33 16.44
CA PHE A 136 -1.64 14.17 17.87
C PHE A 136 -0.56 14.76 18.79
N ALA A 137 0.70 14.81 18.34
CA ALA A 137 1.80 15.42 19.09
C ALA A 137 1.71 16.95 19.10
N ASP A 138 1.21 17.54 18.01
CA ASP A 138 1.13 18.97 17.86
C ASP A 138 -0.06 19.55 18.64
N LYS A 139 0.21 20.03 19.86
CA LYS A 139 -0.79 20.66 20.74
C LYS A 139 -1.23 22.05 20.24
N HIS A 140 -0.64 22.60 19.18
CA HIS A 140 -0.90 23.96 18.69
C HIS A 140 -1.47 23.95 17.26
N GLY A 141 -2.74 23.56 17.13
CA GLY A 141 -3.67 24.27 16.23
C GLY A 141 -3.34 24.37 14.73
N GLY A 142 -2.61 23.43 14.14
CA GLY A 142 -2.50 23.31 12.68
C GLY A 142 -3.68 22.52 12.09
N GLY A 143 -4.90 23.09 12.08
CA GLY A 143 -6.15 22.40 11.70
C GLY A 143 -6.23 21.75 10.31
N GLY A 144 -5.16 21.82 9.50
CA GLY A 144 -5.06 21.14 8.20
C GLY A 144 -4.37 19.77 8.23
N ASP A 145 -3.39 19.57 9.11
CA ASP A 145 -2.46 18.44 8.99
C ASP A 145 -3.08 17.10 9.41
N GLY A 146 -3.90 17.09 10.47
CA GLY A 146 -4.58 15.87 10.92
C GLY A 146 -5.61 15.36 9.91
N VAL A 147 -6.39 16.28 9.31
CA VAL A 147 -7.41 15.93 8.30
C VAL A 147 -6.75 15.46 7.01
N GLN A 148 -5.70 16.14 6.57
CA GLN A 148 -4.93 15.74 5.40
C GLN A 148 -4.24 14.39 5.62
N ALA A 149 -3.64 14.16 6.79
CA ALA A 149 -3.02 12.88 7.13
C ALA A 149 -4.04 11.73 7.16
N THR A 150 -5.23 11.95 7.74
CA THR A 150 -6.33 10.97 7.70
C THR A 150 -6.77 10.69 6.27
N ALA A 151 -6.92 11.72 5.43
CA ALA A 151 -7.31 11.55 4.03
C ALA A 151 -6.27 10.75 3.23
N ILE A 152 -4.97 11.02 3.43
CA ILE A 152 -3.87 10.28 2.82
C ILE A 152 -3.89 8.81 3.28
N LEU A 153 -4.04 8.58 4.59
CA LEU A 153 -4.13 7.23 5.16
C LEU A 153 -5.31 6.45 4.56
N TRP A 154 -6.48 7.07 4.47
CA TRP A 154 -7.68 6.45 3.89
C TRP A 154 -7.49 6.10 2.42
N SER A 155 -6.94 7.03 1.64
CA SER A 155 -6.63 6.79 0.23
C SER A 155 -5.60 5.66 0.04
N ALA A 156 -4.62 5.54 0.94
CA ALA A 156 -3.65 4.46 0.91
C ALA A 156 -4.29 3.11 1.25
N CYS A 157 -5.17 3.07 2.24
CA CYS A 157 -5.97 1.89 2.58
C CYS A 157 -6.88 1.46 1.41
N ASP A 158 -7.56 2.40 0.74
CA ASP A 158 -8.38 2.10 -0.45
C ASP A 158 -7.55 1.50 -1.59
N GLY A 159 -6.34 2.03 -1.83
CA GLY A 159 -5.44 1.50 -2.84
C GLY A 159 -5.03 0.06 -2.55
N LEU A 160 -4.77 -0.24 -1.28
CA LEU A 160 -4.37 -1.57 -0.82
C LEU A 160 -5.54 -2.57 -0.88
N GLU A 161 -6.74 -2.14 -0.53
CA GLU A 161 -7.98 -2.93 -0.62
C GLU A 161 -8.36 -3.24 -2.08
N ARG A 162 -8.28 -2.26 -2.97
CA ARG A 162 -8.49 -2.45 -4.42
C ARG A 162 -7.48 -3.40 -5.02
N MET A 163 -6.20 -3.24 -4.69
CA MET A 163 -5.18 -4.15 -5.18
C MET A 163 -5.41 -5.58 -4.65
N ALA A 164 -5.77 -5.75 -3.39
CA ALA A 164 -6.00 -7.08 -2.82
C ALA A 164 -7.29 -7.75 -3.33
N SER A 165 -8.30 -6.98 -3.74
CA SER A 165 -9.53 -7.48 -4.37
C SER A 165 -9.38 -7.76 -5.87
N ASP A 166 -8.56 -6.98 -6.60
CA ASP A 166 -8.34 -7.13 -8.05
C ASP A 166 -7.14 -8.07 -8.41
N ALA A 167 -6.37 -8.52 -7.42
CA ALA A 167 -5.03 -9.11 -7.61
C ALA A 167 -4.94 -10.38 -8.48
N PRO A 168 -5.86 -11.36 -8.46
CA PRO A 168 -5.65 -12.55 -9.30
C PRO A 168 -6.02 -12.35 -10.78
N ALA A 169 -6.97 -11.46 -11.11
CA ALA A 169 -7.56 -11.39 -12.46
C ALA A 169 -7.41 -10.02 -13.16
N GLY A 170 -7.33 -8.92 -12.41
CA GLY A 170 -7.44 -7.56 -12.96
C GLY A 170 -6.10 -6.82 -13.11
N PHE A 171 -5.09 -7.14 -12.29
CA PHE A 171 -3.86 -6.35 -12.23
C PHE A 171 -3.04 -6.39 -13.54
N PHE A 172 -3.04 -7.53 -14.24
CA PHE A 172 -2.37 -7.68 -15.53
C PHE A 172 -3.14 -7.02 -16.68
N ILE A 173 -4.47 -6.97 -16.61
CA ILE A 173 -5.33 -6.44 -17.67
C ILE A 173 -5.45 -4.91 -17.57
N SER A 174 -5.54 -4.38 -16.35
CA SER A 174 -5.70 -2.93 -16.13
C SER A 174 -4.44 -2.14 -16.48
N ARG A 175 -3.25 -2.74 -16.29
CA ARG A 175 -1.97 -2.10 -16.64
C ARG A 175 -1.56 -2.27 -18.11
N ALA A 176 -2.14 -3.22 -18.84
CA ALA A 176 -1.97 -3.33 -20.29
C ALA A 176 -2.60 -2.12 -21.04
N ARG A 177 -3.59 -1.45 -20.43
CA ARG A 177 -4.22 -0.25 -21.00
C ARG A 177 -3.44 1.05 -20.73
N THR A 178 -2.47 1.03 -19.82
CA THR A 178 -1.63 2.19 -19.42
C THR A 178 -0.15 2.05 -19.85
N GLY A 179 0.13 1.27 -20.90
CA GLY A 179 1.40 1.31 -21.62
C GLY A 179 1.58 2.61 -22.42
N PRO A 180 2.83 3.03 -22.73
CA PRO A 180 3.10 4.28 -23.42
C PRO A 180 2.38 4.32 -24.76
N ARG A 181 1.44 5.25 -24.87
CA ARG A 181 0.63 5.52 -26.06
C ARG A 181 1.56 6.10 -27.13
N ASN A 182 2.21 5.23 -27.90
CA ASN A 182 2.85 5.65 -29.14
C ASN A 182 1.73 6.13 -30.09
N PRO A 183 1.79 7.37 -30.62
CA PRO A 183 0.75 7.86 -31.51
C PRO A 183 0.67 6.98 -32.78
N PRO A 184 -0.53 6.78 -33.34
CA PRO A 184 -0.70 5.98 -34.54
C PRO A 184 0.08 6.62 -35.70
N LYS A 185 1.08 5.90 -36.22
CA LYS A 185 1.74 6.24 -37.48
C LYS A 185 0.71 6.03 -38.58
N THR A 186 0.20 7.11 -39.13
CA THR A 186 -0.71 7.15 -40.27
C THR A 186 -0.02 6.47 -41.46
N THR A 187 -0.34 5.21 -41.72
CA THR A 187 0.00 4.54 -42.97
C THR A 187 -1.07 4.88 -43.99
N ASN A 188 -0.75 5.81 -44.90
CA ASN A 188 -1.56 6.11 -46.07
C ASN A 188 -1.51 4.89 -47.03
N PRO A 189 -2.64 4.44 -47.60
CA PRO A 189 -2.65 3.35 -48.56
C PRO A 189 -2.48 3.87 -49.99
N THR A 190 -2.18 2.95 -50.90
CA THR A 190 -2.54 2.96 -52.35
C THR A 190 -1.34 2.95 -53.31
N THR A 191 -0.90 1.72 -53.56
CA THR A 191 -0.94 1.06 -54.88
C THR A 191 -0.28 1.76 -56.08
N LYS A 192 0.78 1.09 -56.54
CA LYS A 192 1.51 1.32 -57.78
C LYS A 192 0.77 0.67 -58.97
N ALA A 193 0.66 1.45 -60.07
CA ALA A 193 0.61 1.08 -61.48
C ALA A 193 -0.68 0.48 -62.11
N SER A 194 -1.22 1.19 -63.10
CA SER A 194 -1.84 0.61 -64.31
C SER A 194 -1.68 1.58 -65.50
N PRO A 195 -1.30 1.13 -66.72
CA PRO A 195 -1.04 1.97 -67.89
C PRO A 195 -2.31 2.28 -68.72
N PRO A 196 -2.34 3.37 -69.52
CA PRO A 196 -3.49 3.74 -70.35
C PRO A 196 -3.53 2.98 -71.70
N PRO A 197 -4.74 2.66 -72.23
CA PRO A 197 -4.96 2.07 -73.56
C PRO A 197 -4.97 3.11 -74.71
N PRO A 198 -4.96 2.70 -75.99
CA PRO A 198 -4.50 3.50 -77.13
C PRO A 198 -5.55 4.49 -77.65
N GLN A 199 -5.09 5.61 -78.21
CA GLN A 199 -5.91 6.62 -78.88
C GLN A 199 -6.05 6.30 -80.39
N PRO A 200 -7.26 6.45 -80.98
CA PRO A 200 -7.45 6.41 -82.43
C PRO A 200 -7.19 7.77 -83.09
N ASN A 201 -6.68 7.72 -84.33
CA ASN A 201 -6.49 8.82 -85.27
C ASN A 201 -7.76 9.66 -85.48
N LEU A 202 -7.59 10.99 -85.51
CA LEU A 202 -8.21 11.93 -86.48
C LEU A 202 -7.56 13.31 -86.37
#